data_AF-A0A2S1FIJ2-F1
#
_entry.id   AF-A0A2S1FIJ2-F1
#
_cell.length_a   1.000
_cell.length_b   1.000
_cell.length_c   1.000
_cell.angle_alpha   90.00
_cell.angle_beta   90.00
_cell.angle_gamma   90.00
#
_symmetry.space_group_name_H-M   'P 1'
#
loop_
_entity.id
_entity.type
_entity.pdbx_description
1 polymer ?
#
loop_
_entity_poly.entity_id
_entity_poly.type
_entity_poly.pdbx_seq_one_letter_code
_entity_poly.pdbx_strand_id
1 'polypeptide(L)'
;MAIKDSEEWLKARVEKAKQALALQAASQEAAPAQLPLWPDAVRAVPNALLRGALFSISNVREVVKKRTLLASVKGIEVRFKGERLNQTDLDTWETIIHLARAQKLGSKVQFSAHSMLTMLGRHHGREQHEQLKEDISRLTGAVVEITIKETAQAFGGALVQSYYRDEVEQVYVIEVSPQLLKLYQAGNTYIDWSERQQLGNANLAKWLHGFYSSHAVQLPYKVATIRDLCGAKATQRLGDFRKLLRTALDLLVTRETSITGWSIDENDCVVVTRRPSNSQRNHLEKR
;
A
#
# COMPACT_ATOMS: atom_id res chain seq x y z
N MET A 1 40.68 1.39 -41.29
CA MET A 1 39.47 0.58 -41.55
C MET A 1 38.63 0.33 -40.28
N ALA A 2 38.74 1.14 -39.22
CA ALA A 2 38.15 0.87 -37.89
C ALA A 2 37.03 1.85 -37.44
N ILE A 3 36.62 2.80 -38.30
CA ILE A 3 35.65 3.86 -37.93
C ILE A 3 34.22 3.50 -38.36
N LYS A 4 34.05 2.75 -39.47
CA LYS A 4 32.73 2.34 -39.98
C LYS A 4 31.98 1.39 -39.03
N ASP A 5 32.70 0.52 -38.32
CA ASP A 5 32.12 -0.46 -37.39
C ASP A 5 31.46 0.20 -36.15
N SER A 6 31.99 1.35 -35.73
CA SER A 6 31.48 2.09 -34.55
C SER A 6 30.14 2.78 -34.82
N GLU A 7 29.97 3.32 -36.02
CA GLU A 7 28.70 3.97 -36.43
C GLU A 7 27.59 2.95 -36.69
N GLU A 8 27.91 1.80 -37.29
CA GLU A 8 26.95 0.72 -37.49
C GLU A 8 26.51 0.10 -36.16
N TRP A 9 27.45 -0.05 -35.20
CA TRP A 9 27.16 -0.48 -33.84
C TRP A 9 26.24 0.50 -33.09
N LEU A 10 26.47 1.81 -33.21
CA LEU A 10 25.63 2.85 -32.62
C LEU A 10 24.22 2.85 -33.24
N LYS A 11 24.11 2.76 -34.57
CA LYS A 11 22.82 2.71 -35.29
C LYS A 11 22.01 1.48 -34.90
N ALA A 12 22.64 0.30 -34.81
CA ALA A 12 21.97 -0.93 -34.38
C ALA A 12 21.41 -0.84 -32.95
N ARG A 13 22.13 -0.18 -32.03
CA ARG A 13 21.65 0.04 -30.65
C ARG A 13 20.51 1.04 -30.57
N VAL A 14 20.59 2.13 -31.33
CA VAL A 14 19.49 3.12 -31.39
C VAL A 14 18.23 2.47 -31.96
N GLU A 15 18.36 1.65 -33.00
CA GLU A 15 17.23 0.98 -33.62
C GLU A 15 16.63 -0.11 -32.71
N LYS A 16 17.48 -0.87 -32.01
CA LYS A 16 17.03 -1.82 -30.97
C LYS A 16 16.35 -1.11 -29.80
N ALA A 17 16.82 0.07 -29.41
CA ALA A 17 16.19 0.89 -28.38
C ALA A 17 14.84 1.47 -28.84
N LYS A 18 14.74 1.93 -30.10
CA LYS A 18 13.48 2.37 -30.71
C LYS A 18 12.48 1.23 -30.84
N GLN A 19 12.91 0.05 -31.27
CA GLN A 19 12.08 -1.15 -31.35
C GLN A 19 11.63 -1.60 -29.96
N ALA A 20 12.50 -1.55 -28.95
CA ALA A 20 12.12 -1.82 -27.56
C ALA A 20 11.10 -0.79 -27.04
N LEU A 21 11.28 0.52 -27.34
CA LEU A 21 10.33 1.57 -27.01
C LEU A 21 8.99 1.40 -27.73
N ALA A 22 9.01 1.05 -29.02
CA ALA A 22 7.81 0.83 -29.82
C ALA A 22 7.06 -0.43 -29.39
N LEU A 23 7.77 -1.52 -29.05
CA LEU A 23 7.17 -2.72 -28.48
C LEU A 23 6.60 -2.44 -27.08
N GLN A 24 7.27 -1.60 -26.29
CA GLN A 24 6.82 -1.18 -24.95
C GLN A 24 5.59 -0.25 -25.04
N ALA A 25 5.53 0.64 -26.03
CA ALA A 25 4.38 1.48 -26.33
C ALA A 25 3.19 0.67 -26.89
N ALA A 26 3.44 -0.27 -27.81
CA ALA A 26 2.42 -1.18 -28.35
C ALA A 26 1.89 -2.17 -27.28
N SER A 27 2.73 -2.56 -26.31
CA SER A 27 2.31 -3.35 -25.14
C SER A 27 1.49 -2.54 -24.13
N GLN A 28 1.60 -1.19 -24.14
CA GLN A 28 0.79 -0.29 -23.33
C GLN A 28 -0.62 -0.04 -23.91
N GLU A 29 -0.85 -0.36 -25.19
CA GLU A 29 -2.18 -0.31 -25.81
C GLU A 29 -3.02 -1.58 -25.59
N ALA A 30 -2.50 -2.59 -24.88
CA ALA A 30 -3.22 -3.82 -24.57
C ALA A 30 -4.20 -3.63 -23.40
N ALA A 31 -5.43 -3.22 -23.73
CA ALA A 31 -6.68 -3.22 -22.95
C ALA A 31 -6.61 -2.70 -21.49
N PRO A 32 -7.47 -1.74 -21.08
CA PRO A 32 -7.51 -1.33 -19.68
C PRO A 32 -8.07 -2.48 -18.83
N ALA A 33 -7.15 -3.26 -18.29
CA ALA A 33 -7.43 -4.40 -17.47
C ALA A 33 -8.10 -3.92 -16.17
N GLN A 34 -9.24 -4.53 -15.86
CA GLN A 34 -9.97 -4.28 -14.64
C GLN A 34 -9.17 -4.82 -13.44
N LEU A 35 -9.32 -4.18 -12.27
CA LEU A 35 -8.85 -4.80 -11.03
C LEU A 35 -9.60 -6.13 -10.79
N PRO A 36 -9.00 -7.10 -10.06
CA PRO A 36 -9.76 -8.23 -9.56
C PRO A 36 -11.02 -7.76 -8.85
N LEU A 37 -12.15 -8.43 -9.02
CA LEU A 37 -13.33 -8.14 -8.22
C LEU A 37 -13.19 -8.78 -6.84
N TRP A 38 -13.70 -8.09 -5.81
CA TRP A 38 -13.79 -8.64 -4.46
C TRP A 38 -15.08 -8.16 -3.76
N PRO A 39 -15.56 -8.94 -2.75
CA PRO A 39 -16.76 -8.59 -2.00
C PRO A 39 -16.65 -7.28 -1.23
N ASP A 40 -17.80 -6.66 -0.93
CA ASP A 40 -17.90 -5.37 -0.24
C ASP A 40 -17.30 -5.37 1.17
N ALA A 41 -17.32 -6.52 1.83
CA ALA A 41 -16.77 -6.71 3.17
C ALA A 41 -15.24 -6.58 3.24
N VAL A 42 -14.53 -6.66 2.11
CA VAL A 42 -13.06 -6.65 2.09
C VAL A 42 -12.48 -5.54 1.21
N ARG A 43 -11.20 -5.24 1.43
CA ARG A 43 -10.38 -4.40 0.56
C ARG A 43 -9.21 -5.22 0.04
N ALA A 44 -8.99 -5.26 -1.27
CA ALA A 44 -7.79 -5.87 -1.82
C ALA A 44 -6.65 -4.86 -1.78
N VAL A 45 -5.55 -5.24 -1.15
CA VAL A 45 -4.38 -4.38 -0.98
C VAL A 45 -3.15 -5.12 -1.47
N PRO A 46 -2.37 -4.56 -2.41
CA PRO A 46 -1.13 -5.18 -2.84
C PRO A 46 -0.19 -5.44 -1.66
N ASN A 47 0.37 -6.64 -1.59
CA ASN A 47 1.22 -7.06 -0.47
C ASN A 47 2.40 -6.12 -0.26
N ALA A 48 2.94 -5.55 -1.34
CA ALA A 48 4.05 -4.61 -1.28
C ALA A 48 3.75 -3.29 -0.56
N LEU A 49 2.47 -2.89 -0.47
CA LEU A 49 2.07 -1.70 0.29
C LEU A 49 1.95 -1.98 1.80
N LEU A 50 1.69 -3.25 2.17
CA LEU A 50 1.46 -3.67 3.56
C LEU A 50 2.75 -4.12 4.27
N ARG A 51 3.79 -4.49 3.53
CA ARG A 51 5.01 -5.11 4.08
C ARG A 51 6.18 -4.14 4.20
N GLY A 52 5.91 -2.93 4.67
CA GLY A 52 6.95 -1.93 4.89
C GLY A 52 6.42 -0.57 5.34
N ALA A 53 7.31 0.40 5.30
CA ALA A 53 7.12 1.71 5.90
C ALA A 53 6.47 2.71 4.95
N LEU A 54 5.88 2.30 3.81
CA LEU A 54 5.24 3.24 2.89
C LEU A 54 4.16 4.07 3.59
N PHE A 55 3.23 3.37 4.24
CA PHE A 55 2.18 3.92 5.09
C PHE A 55 2.57 3.75 6.55
N SER A 56 3.29 4.74 7.09
CA SER A 56 3.86 4.67 8.44
C SER A 56 2.83 4.73 9.56
N ILE A 57 3.26 4.43 10.79
CA ILE A 57 2.44 4.62 12.00
C ILE A 57 2.51 6.04 12.57
N SER A 58 3.35 6.91 12.01
CA SER A 58 3.62 8.24 12.55
C SER A 58 2.44 9.19 12.29
N ASN A 59 2.06 9.94 13.33
CA ASN A 59 1.14 11.08 13.19
C ASN A 59 1.85 12.35 12.68
N VAL A 60 3.19 12.38 12.77
CA VAL A 60 3.99 13.48 12.21
C VAL A 60 4.31 13.15 10.76
N ARG A 61 3.91 14.06 9.86
CA ARG A 61 4.08 13.95 8.42
C ARG A 61 5.24 14.85 7.98
N GLU A 62 6.44 14.27 7.91
CA GLU A 62 7.60 14.99 7.37
C GLU A 62 7.58 15.00 5.83
N VAL A 63 8.21 16.02 5.22
CA VAL A 63 8.37 16.09 3.77
C VAL A 63 9.71 15.49 3.37
N VAL A 64 9.67 14.35 2.68
CA VAL A 64 10.83 13.67 2.12
C VAL A 64 11.20 14.33 0.79
N LYS A 65 12.19 15.22 0.83
CA LYS A 65 12.58 16.05 -0.32
C LYS A 65 13.30 15.29 -1.44
N LYS A 66 13.99 14.20 -1.12
CA LYS A 66 14.75 13.37 -2.05
C LYS A 66 14.13 11.99 -2.18
N ARG A 67 14.43 11.29 -3.27
CA ARG A 67 14.05 9.89 -3.46
C ARG A 67 14.78 9.02 -2.43
N THR A 68 14.09 8.64 -1.37
CA THR A 68 14.66 7.95 -0.20
C THR A 68 14.17 6.51 -0.13
N LEU A 69 15.06 5.58 0.21
CA LEU A 69 14.72 4.19 0.47
C LEU A 69 14.01 4.05 1.82
N LEU A 70 12.85 3.42 1.82
CA LEU A 70 12.08 3.11 3.02
C LEU A 70 12.32 1.66 3.45
N ALA A 71 12.21 1.41 4.75
CA ALA A 71 12.24 0.06 5.29
C ALA A 71 11.10 -0.79 4.70
N SER A 72 11.41 -1.98 4.25
CA SER A 72 10.47 -2.96 3.70
C SER A 72 11.03 -4.36 3.90
N VAL A 73 10.15 -5.38 3.86
CA VAL A 73 10.60 -6.77 3.98
C VAL A 73 11.52 -7.17 2.82
N LYS A 74 12.41 -8.13 3.07
CA LYS A 74 13.29 -8.70 2.04
C LYS A 74 12.47 -9.13 0.80
N GLY A 75 12.96 -8.77 -0.38
CA GLY A 75 12.28 -9.03 -1.66
C GLY A 75 11.55 -7.81 -2.22
N ILE A 76 11.19 -6.85 -1.36
CA ILE A 76 10.51 -5.62 -1.75
C ILE A 76 11.44 -4.44 -1.51
N GLU A 77 11.47 -3.51 -2.47
CA GLU A 77 12.22 -2.27 -2.35
C GLU A 77 11.28 -1.10 -2.60
N VAL A 78 11.10 -0.24 -1.59
CA VAL A 78 10.21 0.92 -1.67
C VAL A 78 11.02 2.20 -1.59
N ARG A 79 10.90 3.06 -2.60
CA ARG A 79 11.42 4.42 -2.56
C ARG A 79 10.31 5.44 -2.61
N PHE A 80 10.54 6.54 -1.91
CA PHE A 80 9.52 7.55 -1.65
C PHE A 80 10.08 8.96 -1.74
N LYS A 81 9.26 9.88 -2.25
CA LYS A 81 9.45 11.33 -2.21
C LYS A 81 8.09 12.01 -2.05
N GLY A 82 7.99 13.01 -1.18
CA GLY A 82 6.74 13.71 -0.88
C GLY A 82 6.47 13.82 0.62
N GLU A 83 5.29 14.28 0.99
CA GLU A 83 4.83 14.27 2.39
C GLU A 83 4.51 12.83 2.84
N ARG A 84 5.01 12.40 4.01
CA ARG A 84 4.86 11.02 4.48
C ARG A 84 3.40 10.58 4.58
N LEU A 85 3.14 9.39 4.05
CA LEU A 85 1.88 8.69 4.17
C LEU A 85 1.82 7.89 5.48
N ASN A 86 0.62 7.72 6.00
CA ASN A 86 0.32 6.94 7.18
C ASN A 86 -0.93 6.06 6.98
N GLN A 87 -1.37 5.37 8.03
CA GLN A 87 -2.51 4.46 7.95
C GLN A 87 -3.83 5.14 7.57
N THR A 88 -4.01 6.43 7.88
CA THR A 88 -5.18 7.22 7.47
C THR A 88 -5.21 7.41 5.96
N ASP A 89 -4.06 7.67 5.32
CA ASP A 89 -4.00 7.76 3.85
C ASP A 89 -4.17 6.38 3.20
N LEU A 90 -3.71 5.30 3.85
CA LEU A 90 -3.95 3.94 3.38
C LEU A 90 -5.45 3.64 3.36
N ASP A 91 -6.20 3.97 4.42
CA ASP A 91 -7.66 3.78 4.45
C ASP A 91 -8.36 4.55 3.32
N THR A 92 -7.94 5.81 3.12
CA THR A 92 -8.46 6.66 2.04
C THR A 92 -8.16 6.04 0.67
N TRP A 93 -6.93 5.60 0.44
CA TRP A 93 -6.54 4.96 -0.82
C TRP A 93 -7.27 3.63 -1.04
N GLU A 94 -7.36 2.75 -0.04
CA GLU A 94 -8.09 1.48 -0.11
C GLU A 94 -9.56 1.68 -0.47
N THR A 95 -10.18 2.75 0.06
CA THR A 95 -11.57 3.10 -0.24
C THR A 95 -11.72 3.62 -1.68
N ILE A 96 -10.79 4.46 -2.16
CA ILE A 96 -10.75 4.91 -3.57
C ILE A 96 -10.65 3.70 -4.51
N ILE A 97 -9.70 2.80 -4.26
CA ILE A 97 -9.50 1.59 -5.07
C ILE A 97 -10.74 0.69 -5.01
N HIS A 98 -11.36 0.55 -3.84
CA HIS A 98 -12.58 -0.23 -3.71
C HIS A 98 -13.68 0.32 -4.60
N LEU A 99 -13.91 1.64 -4.61
CA LEU A 99 -14.86 2.28 -5.53
C LEU A 99 -14.45 2.11 -7.01
N ALA A 100 -13.15 2.06 -7.29
CA ALA A 100 -12.61 1.84 -8.62
C ALA A 100 -12.74 0.39 -9.13
N ARG A 101 -12.89 -0.62 -8.25
CA ARG A 101 -12.71 -2.05 -8.60
C ARG A 101 -13.63 -2.55 -9.71
N ALA A 102 -14.84 -1.99 -9.79
CA ALA A 102 -15.83 -2.36 -10.80
C ALA A 102 -15.60 -1.66 -12.16
N GLN A 103 -14.60 -0.77 -12.23
CA GLN A 103 -14.31 0.02 -13.41
C GLN A 103 -13.00 -0.41 -14.08
N LYS A 104 -12.86 -0.06 -15.37
CA LYS A 104 -11.63 -0.29 -16.14
C LYS A 104 -10.51 0.59 -15.58
N LEU A 105 -9.31 0.07 -15.34
CA LEU A 105 -8.22 0.91 -14.85
C LEU A 105 -7.90 2.06 -15.82
N GLY A 106 -7.58 3.24 -15.26
CA GLY A 106 -7.50 4.50 -16.02
C GLY A 106 -8.85 5.20 -16.21
N SER A 107 -9.96 4.59 -15.79
CA SER A 107 -11.23 5.29 -15.68
C SER A 107 -11.23 6.24 -14.47
N LYS A 108 -12.17 7.18 -14.51
CA LYS A 108 -12.42 8.12 -13.43
C LYS A 108 -13.47 7.58 -12.47
N VAL A 109 -13.16 7.57 -11.19
CA VAL A 109 -14.08 7.23 -10.11
C VAL A 109 -14.67 8.52 -9.55
N GLN A 110 -15.97 8.55 -9.33
CA GLN A 110 -16.69 9.70 -8.80
C GLN A 110 -17.31 9.39 -7.45
N PHE A 111 -17.20 10.30 -6.49
CA PHE A 111 -17.84 10.18 -5.18
C PHE A 111 -18.01 11.54 -4.51
N SER A 112 -19.02 11.68 -3.65
CA SER A 112 -19.15 12.86 -2.78
C SER A 112 -18.26 12.73 -1.55
N ALA A 113 -17.82 13.86 -1.00
CA ALA A 113 -17.05 13.87 0.26
C ALA A 113 -17.79 13.15 1.39
N HIS A 114 -19.11 13.35 1.47
CA HIS A 114 -19.97 12.70 2.47
C HIS A 114 -19.92 11.18 2.35
N SER A 115 -20.16 10.64 1.14
CA SER A 115 -20.11 9.18 0.91
C SER A 115 -18.75 8.57 1.25
N MET A 116 -17.66 9.26 0.89
CA MET A 116 -16.31 8.82 1.20
C MET A 116 -16.04 8.78 2.71
N LEU A 117 -16.43 9.82 3.45
CA LEU A 117 -16.29 9.85 4.90
C LEU A 117 -17.14 8.77 5.58
N THR A 118 -18.34 8.49 5.08
CA THR A 118 -19.20 7.40 5.57
C THR A 118 -18.51 6.04 5.39
N MET A 119 -17.96 5.77 4.20
CA MET A 119 -17.24 4.52 3.93
C MET A 119 -15.97 4.37 4.77
N LEU A 120 -15.31 5.48 5.10
CA LEU A 120 -14.17 5.53 6.00
C LEU A 120 -14.55 5.40 7.48
N GLY A 121 -15.83 5.47 7.84
CA GLY A 121 -16.29 5.48 9.23
C GLY A 121 -15.90 6.76 9.98
N ARG A 122 -15.74 7.88 9.26
CA ARG A 122 -15.38 9.19 9.82
C ARG A 122 -16.62 10.08 9.95
N HIS A 123 -16.58 11.02 10.89
CA HIS A 123 -17.59 12.07 10.99
C HIS A 123 -17.60 12.99 9.76
N HIS A 124 -18.68 13.75 9.58
CA HIS A 124 -18.89 14.64 8.42
C HIS A 124 -18.71 16.13 8.75
N GLY A 125 -17.90 16.43 9.77
CA GLY A 125 -17.61 17.81 10.16
C GLY A 125 -16.67 18.51 9.17
N ARG A 126 -16.62 19.85 9.25
CA ARG A 126 -15.72 20.67 8.42
C ARG A 126 -14.27 20.18 8.47
N GLU A 127 -13.80 19.82 9.67
CA GLU A 127 -12.44 19.31 9.87
C GLU A 127 -12.19 18.02 9.09
N GLN A 128 -13.13 17.06 9.09
CA GLN A 128 -12.97 15.79 8.38
C GLN A 128 -13.02 15.97 6.86
N HIS A 129 -13.79 16.95 6.38
CA HIS A 129 -13.77 17.33 4.98
C HIS A 129 -12.41 17.92 4.57
N GLU A 130 -11.79 18.78 5.39
CA GLU A 130 -10.44 19.29 5.12
C GLU A 130 -9.38 18.17 5.21
N GLN A 131 -9.48 17.28 6.20
CA GLN A 131 -8.59 16.12 6.30
C GLN A 131 -8.68 15.20 5.07
N LEU A 132 -9.87 15.00 4.49
CA LEU A 132 -10.04 14.22 3.26
C LEU A 132 -9.36 14.89 2.06
N LYS A 133 -9.45 16.22 1.93
CA LYS A 133 -8.73 16.97 0.88
C LYS A 133 -7.23 16.77 1.02
N GLU A 134 -6.73 16.89 2.24
CA GLU A 134 -5.31 16.71 2.56
C GLU A 134 -4.85 15.27 2.28
N ASP A 135 -5.64 14.24 2.60
CA ASP A 135 -5.33 12.85 2.29
C ASP A 135 -5.22 12.62 0.76
N ILE A 136 -6.20 13.13 -0.02
CA ILE A 136 -6.19 12.99 -1.48
C ILE A 136 -5.02 13.76 -2.10
N SER A 137 -4.74 14.97 -1.62
CA SER A 137 -3.60 15.79 -2.04
C SER A 137 -2.27 15.06 -1.82
N ARG A 138 -2.05 14.48 -0.63
CA ARG A 138 -0.86 13.68 -0.32
C ARG A 138 -0.71 12.45 -1.22
N LEU A 139 -1.79 11.70 -1.44
CA LEU A 139 -1.79 10.51 -2.30
C LEU A 139 -1.49 10.85 -3.77
N THR A 140 -1.81 12.07 -4.19
CA THR A 140 -1.56 12.60 -5.54
C THR A 140 -0.15 13.19 -5.67
N GLY A 141 0.33 13.89 -4.63
CA GLY A 141 1.61 14.60 -4.65
C GLY A 141 2.84 13.77 -4.29
N ALA A 142 2.66 12.54 -3.79
CA ALA A 142 3.75 11.63 -3.47
C ALA A 142 4.22 10.81 -4.69
N VAL A 143 5.54 10.68 -4.83
CA VAL A 143 6.15 9.73 -5.78
C VAL A 143 6.51 8.46 -5.00
N VAL A 144 5.91 7.36 -5.42
CA VAL A 144 6.10 6.02 -4.85
C VAL A 144 6.71 5.12 -5.92
N GLU A 145 7.82 4.49 -5.59
CA GLU A 145 8.46 3.48 -6.44
C GLU A 145 8.57 2.17 -5.67
N ILE A 146 8.08 1.08 -6.25
CA ILE A 146 8.07 -0.23 -5.63
C ILE A 146 8.66 -1.22 -6.61
N THR A 147 9.72 -1.91 -6.21
CA THR A 147 10.31 -3.02 -6.97
C THR A 147 10.11 -4.31 -6.19
N ILE A 148 9.54 -5.32 -6.85
CA ILE A 148 9.34 -6.67 -6.30
C ILE A 148 10.34 -7.59 -7.00
N LYS A 149 11.33 -8.08 -6.25
CA LYS A 149 12.49 -8.79 -6.82
C LYS A 149 12.10 -10.12 -7.43
N GLU A 150 11.12 -10.82 -6.84
CA GLU A 150 10.69 -12.14 -7.29
C GLU A 150 10.02 -12.11 -8.66
N THR A 151 9.27 -11.05 -8.98
CA THR A 151 8.56 -10.90 -10.26
C THR A 151 9.25 -9.96 -11.24
N ALA A 152 10.37 -9.34 -10.84
CA ALA A 152 11.03 -8.25 -11.56
C ALA A 152 10.07 -7.10 -11.96
N GLN A 153 8.96 -6.94 -11.25
CA GLN A 153 7.99 -5.88 -11.51
C GLN A 153 8.35 -4.61 -10.76
N ALA A 154 8.23 -3.48 -11.45
CA ALA A 154 8.38 -2.16 -10.87
C ALA A 154 7.13 -1.30 -11.12
N PHE A 155 6.63 -0.71 -10.05
CA PHE A 155 5.68 0.41 -10.08
C PHE A 155 6.44 1.70 -9.78
N GLY A 156 6.08 2.79 -10.45
CA GLY A 156 6.63 4.12 -10.20
C GLY A 156 5.60 5.19 -10.55
N GLY A 157 5.27 6.06 -9.61
CA GLY A 157 4.33 7.16 -9.82
C GLY A 157 3.56 7.51 -8.55
N ALA A 158 2.47 8.26 -8.74
CA ALA A 158 1.53 8.57 -7.66
C ALA A 158 0.51 7.44 -7.49
N LEU A 159 0.04 7.24 -6.26
CA LEU A 159 -0.98 6.23 -5.94
C LEU A 159 -2.38 6.67 -6.39
N VAL A 160 -2.61 7.98 -6.41
CA VAL A 160 -3.70 8.64 -7.11
C VAL A 160 -3.07 9.43 -8.26
N GLN A 161 -3.46 9.16 -9.51
CA GLN A 161 -2.80 9.76 -10.68
C GLN A 161 -3.19 11.24 -10.85
N SER A 162 -4.48 11.53 -10.69
CA SER A 162 -5.01 12.88 -10.76
C SER A 162 -6.35 12.96 -10.01
N TYR A 163 -6.75 14.16 -9.61
CA TYR A 163 -8.10 14.42 -9.16
C TYR A 163 -8.54 15.83 -9.52
N TYR A 164 -9.84 16.04 -9.65
CA TYR A 164 -10.46 17.36 -9.59
C TYR A 164 -11.75 17.28 -8.78
N ARG A 165 -12.25 18.45 -8.35
CA ARG A 165 -13.56 18.57 -7.71
C ARG A 165 -14.50 19.29 -8.66
N ASP A 166 -15.63 18.67 -8.92
CA ASP A 166 -16.75 19.33 -9.55
C ASP A 166 -17.48 20.11 -8.46
N GLU A 167 -17.41 21.45 -8.51
CA GLU A 167 -18.05 22.31 -7.52
C GLU A 167 -19.55 22.50 -7.79
N VAL A 168 -20.06 22.12 -8.97
CA VAL A 168 -21.50 22.14 -9.25
C VAL A 168 -22.14 20.90 -8.64
N GLU A 169 -21.61 19.73 -8.99
CA GLU A 169 -22.11 18.43 -8.50
C GLU A 169 -21.59 18.08 -7.09
N GLN A 170 -20.64 18.85 -6.56
CA GLN A 170 -20.02 18.65 -5.24
C GLN A 170 -19.36 17.27 -5.08
N VAL A 171 -18.77 16.75 -6.16
CA VAL A 171 -18.10 15.44 -6.21
C VAL A 171 -16.61 15.54 -6.48
N TYR A 172 -15.86 14.59 -5.93
CA TYR A 172 -14.50 14.30 -6.37
C TYR A 172 -14.54 13.39 -7.58
N VAL A 173 -13.64 13.67 -8.52
CA VAL A 173 -13.38 12.81 -9.66
C VAL A 173 -11.91 12.43 -9.62
N ILE A 174 -11.64 11.14 -9.39
CA ILE A 174 -10.29 10.61 -9.17
C ILE A 174 -9.92 9.66 -10.31
N GLU A 175 -8.71 9.83 -10.84
CA GLU A 175 -8.10 8.89 -11.78
C GLU A 175 -7.06 8.03 -11.06
N VAL A 176 -7.15 6.72 -11.26
CA VAL A 176 -6.25 5.73 -10.66
C VAL A 176 -5.31 5.20 -11.73
N SER A 177 -4.01 5.13 -11.43
CA SER A 177 -3.01 4.72 -12.40
C SER A 177 -3.19 3.27 -12.88
N PRO A 178 -3.25 3.01 -14.19
CA PRO A 178 -3.24 1.65 -14.73
C PRO A 178 -2.02 0.83 -14.32
N GLN A 179 -0.90 1.49 -14.00
CA GLN A 179 0.33 0.84 -13.57
C GLN A 179 0.18 0.10 -12.22
N LEU A 180 -0.85 0.43 -11.42
CA LEU A 180 -1.15 -0.30 -10.19
C LEU A 180 -1.45 -1.77 -10.42
N LEU A 181 -1.93 -2.15 -11.62
CA LEU A 181 -2.20 -3.56 -11.94
C LEU A 181 -0.96 -4.44 -11.75
N LYS A 182 0.23 -3.91 -12.02
CA LYS A 182 1.51 -4.61 -11.79
C LYS A 182 1.67 -5.03 -10.33
N LEU A 183 1.24 -4.17 -9.39
CA LEU A 183 1.29 -4.49 -7.97
C LEU A 183 0.28 -5.59 -7.60
N TYR A 184 -0.92 -5.57 -8.19
CA TYR A 184 -1.93 -6.60 -7.96
C TYR A 184 -1.53 -7.96 -8.55
N GLN A 185 -0.89 -7.97 -9.72
CA GLN A 185 -0.37 -9.19 -10.35
C GLN A 185 0.73 -9.87 -9.51
N ALA A 186 1.50 -9.10 -8.75
CA ALA A 186 2.47 -9.64 -7.79
C ALA A 186 1.83 -10.23 -6.51
N GLY A 187 0.52 -10.04 -6.34
CA GLY A 187 -0.26 -10.58 -5.24
C GLY A 187 -0.79 -9.50 -4.28
N ASN A 188 -2.02 -9.75 -3.82
CA ASN A 188 -2.74 -8.91 -2.89
C ASN A 188 -3.24 -9.70 -1.68
N THR A 189 -3.61 -8.97 -0.65
CA THR A 189 -4.30 -9.46 0.54
C THR A 189 -5.69 -8.87 0.60
N TYR A 190 -6.68 -9.68 0.94
CA TYR A 190 -8.00 -9.19 1.30
C TYR A 190 -8.02 -8.84 2.78
N ILE A 191 -8.14 -7.55 3.06
CA ILE A 191 -8.27 -7.00 4.41
C ILE A 191 -9.74 -6.91 4.75
N ASP A 192 -10.14 -7.53 5.86
CA ASP A 192 -11.50 -7.37 6.39
C ASP A 192 -11.70 -5.91 6.81
N TRP A 193 -12.67 -5.25 6.18
CA TRP A 193 -12.86 -3.82 6.37
C TRP A 193 -13.46 -3.50 7.73
N SER A 194 -14.34 -4.37 8.26
CA SER A 194 -14.92 -4.19 9.59
C SER A 194 -13.85 -4.32 10.67
N GLU A 195 -12.99 -5.35 10.57
CA GLU A 195 -11.84 -5.52 11.47
C GLU A 195 -10.89 -4.31 11.43
N ARG A 196 -10.67 -3.73 10.25
CA ARG A 196 -9.80 -2.56 10.09
C ARG A 196 -10.42 -1.29 10.68
N GLN A 197 -11.71 -1.06 10.45
CA GLN A 197 -12.41 0.14 10.92
C GLN A 197 -12.49 0.23 12.44
N GLN A 198 -12.78 -0.88 13.13
CA GLN A 198 -12.89 -0.92 14.59
C GLN A 198 -11.57 -0.60 15.32
N LEU A 199 -10.43 -0.64 14.63
CA LEU A 199 -9.13 -0.22 15.19
C LEU A 199 -9.00 1.31 15.28
N GLY A 200 -9.93 2.08 14.70
CA GLY A 200 -10.01 3.52 14.85
C GLY A 200 -8.71 4.23 14.50
N ASN A 201 -8.21 5.07 15.40
CA ASN A 201 -6.96 5.84 15.17
C ASN A 201 -5.70 5.11 15.65
N ALA A 202 -5.78 3.82 15.98
CA ALA A 202 -4.63 3.03 16.43
C ALA A 202 -3.75 2.62 15.24
N ASN A 203 -2.96 3.55 14.71
CA ASN A 203 -2.14 3.34 13.51
C ASN A 203 -1.23 2.11 13.60
N LEU A 204 -0.59 1.86 14.74
CA LEU A 204 0.24 0.65 14.89
C LEU A 204 -0.60 -0.63 14.83
N ALA A 205 -1.80 -0.66 15.41
CA ALA A 205 -2.69 -1.81 15.29
C ALA A 205 -3.13 -2.02 13.84
N LYS A 206 -3.55 -0.95 13.13
CA LYS A 206 -3.90 -1.03 11.70
C LYS A 206 -2.75 -1.52 10.83
N TRP A 207 -1.53 -1.04 11.11
CA TRP A 207 -0.33 -1.49 10.40
C TRP A 207 -0.06 -2.97 10.65
N LEU A 208 -0.11 -3.43 11.92
CA LEU A 208 0.11 -4.84 12.28
C LEU A 208 -0.96 -5.76 11.69
N HIS A 209 -2.23 -5.32 11.70
CA HIS A 209 -3.34 -6.04 11.07
C HIS A 209 -3.07 -6.28 9.59
N GLY A 210 -2.74 -5.23 8.83
CA GLY A 210 -2.38 -5.35 7.42
C GLY A 210 -1.12 -6.18 7.19
N PHE A 211 -0.06 -5.92 7.97
CA PHE A 211 1.22 -6.59 7.87
C PHE A 211 1.09 -8.11 8.05
N TYR A 212 0.55 -8.57 9.17
CA TYR A 212 0.38 -10.00 9.44
C TYR A 212 -0.71 -10.64 8.56
N SER A 213 -1.73 -9.86 8.16
CA SER A 213 -2.72 -10.35 7.20
C SER A 213 -2.09 -10.70 5.86
N SER A 214 -1.04 -9.97 5.47
CA SER A 214 -0.36 -10.17 4.21
C SER A 214 0.55 -11.39 4.14
N HIS A 215 0.91 -12.00 5.26
CA HIS A 215 1.80 -13.17 5.28
C HIS A 215 0.97 -14.46 5.32
N ALA A 216 1.22 -15.35 4.34
CA ALA A 216 0.60 -16.66 4.31
C ALA A 216 1.03 -17.50 5.53
N VAL A 217 2.32 -17.45 5.87
CA VAL A 217 2.92 -18.08 7.05
C VAL A 217 3.36 -16.98 8.01
N GLN A 218 2.95 -17.09 9.27
CA GLN A 218 3.30 -16.12 10.32
C GLN A 218 4.74 -16.39 10.78
N LEU A 219 5.69 -15.61 10.26
CA LEU A 219 7.08 -15.67 10.70
C LEU A 219 7.28 -14.76 11.92
N PRO A 220 8.09 -15.18 12.91
CA PRO A 220 8.49 -14.30 14.00
C PRO A 220 9.32 -13.12 13.50
N TYR A 221 9.08 -11.92 14.03
CA TYR A 221 9.87 -10.73 13.73
C TYR A 221 10.41 -10.09 15.01
N LYS A 222 11.69 -9.69 15.00
CA LYS A 222 12.24 -8.90 16.10
C LYS A 222 11.43 -7.62 16.32
N VAL A 223 11.23 -7.22 17.57
CA VAL A 223 10.57 -5.94 17.91
C VAL A 223 11.23 -4.77 17.18
N ALA A 224 12.57 -4.76 17.11
CA ALA A 224 13.32 -3.75 16.37
C ALA A 224 13.00 -3.74 14.87
N THR A 225 12.85 -4.92 14.24
CA THR A 225 12.48 -5.03 12.83
C THR A 225 11.08 -4.50 12.56
N ILE A 226 10.10 -4.80 13.44
CA ILE A 226 8.75 -4.25 13.31
C ILE A 226 8.75 -2.72 13.44
N ARG A 227 9.52 -2.18 14.40
CA ARG A 227 9.68 -0.73 14.58
C ARG A 227 10.10 -0.04 13.28
N ASP A 228 11.11 -0.61 12.62
CA ASP A 228 11.67 -0.03 11.41
C ASP A 228 10.68 -0.22 10.24
N LEU A 229 10.09 -1.41 10.09
CA LEU A 229 9.12 -1.71 9.02
C LEU A 229 7.83 -0.90 9.13
N CYS A 230 7.35 -0.57 10.33
CA CYS A 230 6.16 0.26 10.50
C CYS A 230 6.43 1.77 10.36
N GLY A 231 7.68 2.16 10.11
CA GLY A 231 8.07 3.56 9.95
C GLY A 231 7.90 4.36 11.24
N ALA A 232 8.11 3.73 12.40
CA ALA A 232 8.21 4.45 13.67
C ALA A 232 9.40 5.43 13.63
N LYS A 233 9.35 6.47 14.48
CA LYS A 233 10.44 7.46 14.52
C LYS A 233 11.76 6.80 14.90
N ALA A 234 12.82 7.09 14.15
CA ALA A 234 14.15 6.54 14.42
C ALA A 234 14.67 6.87 15.84
N THR A 235 14.25 8.01 16.40
CA THR A 235 14.61 8.44 17.76
C THR A 235 13.83 7.72 18.87
N GLN A 236 12.84 6.90 18.53
CA GLN A 236 12.05 6.19 19.52
C GLN A 236 12.84 5.05 20.14
N ARG A 237 13.03 5.12 21.47
CA ARG A 237 13.69 4.07 22.24
C ARG A 237 12.94 2.76 22.11
N LEU A 238 13.68 1.66 21.94
CA LEU A 238 13.10 0.34 21.70
C LEU A 238 12.19 -0.12 22.87
N GLY A 239 12.54 0.22 24.11
CA GLY A 239 11.70 -0.06 25.28
C GLY A 239 10.34 0.61 25.24
N ASP A 240 10.28 1.88 24.81
CA ASP A 240 9.03 2.63 24.68
C ASP A 240 8.20 2.12 23.50
N PHE A 241 8.86 1.82 22.38
CA PHE A 241 8.20 1.19 21.24
C PHE A 241 7.60 -0.17 21.61
N ARG A 242 8.32 -1.00 22.38
CA ARG A 242 7.82 -2.31 22.82
C ARG A 242 6.55 -2.18 23.63
N LYS A 243 6.41 -1.17 24.49
CA LYS A 243 5.16 -0.91 25.24
C LYS A 243 4.01 -0.61 24.29
N LEU A 244 4.21 0.29 23.32
CA LEU A 244 3.20 0.60 22.30
C LEU A 244 2.83 -0.62 21.45
N LEU A 245 3.82 -1.44 21.11
CA LEU A 245 3.62 -2.67 20.34
C LEU A 245 2.72 -3.66 21.09
N ARG A 246 2.97 -3.88 22.39
CA ARG A 246 2.11 -4.74 23.22
C ARG A 246 0.67 -4.22 23.25
N THR A 247 0.48 -2.92 23.53
CA THR A 247 -0.86 -2.30 23.51
C THR A 247 -1.56 -2.46 22.16
N ALA A 248 -0.84 -2.31 21.06
CA ALA A 248 -1.40 -2.47 19.72
C ALA A 248 -1.78 -3.93 19.42
N LEU A 249 -0.96 -4.89 19.83
CA LEU A 249 -1.25 -6.32 19.67
C LEU A 249 -2.42 -6.77 20.57
N ASP A 250 -2.48 -6.29 21.82
CA ASP A 250 -3.61 -6.52 22.72
C ASP A 250 -4.91 -5.97 22.14
N LEU A 251 -4.86 -4.80 21.49
CA LEU A 251 -6.01 -4.23 20.81
C LEU A 251 -6.51 -5.13 19.67
N LEU A 252 -5.61 -5.75 18.89
CA LEU A 252 -6.00 -6.68 17.82
C LEU A 252 -6.76 -7.90 18.34
N VAL A 253 -6.32 -8.44 19.49
CA VAL A 253 -6.97 -9.58 20.15
C VAL A 253 -8.29 -9.16 20.79
N THR A 254 -8.28 -8.06 21.54
CA THR A 254 -9.47 -7.56 22.27
C THR A 254 -10.59 -7.11 21.32
N ARG A 255 -10.24 -6.66 20.12
CA ARG A 255 -11.20 -6.33 19.07
C ARG A 255 -11.59 -7.55 18.21
N GLU A 256 -11.16 -8.76 18.57
CA GLU A 256 -11.53 -9.99 17.87
C GLU A 256 -11.19 -9.97 16.37
N THR A 257 -10.06 -9.36 15.99
CA THR A 257 -9.58 -9.41 14.61
C THR A 257 -9.16 -10.83 14.22
N SER A 258 -8.63 -11.01 13.01
CA SER A 258 -8.06 -12.30 12.61
C SER A 258 -6.88 -12.73 13.49
N ILE A 259 -6.20 -11.81 14.19
CA ILE A 259 -5.14 -12.10 15.16
C ILE A 259 -5.76 -12.42 16.52
N THR A 260 -5.56 -13.66 17.01
CA THR A 260 -6.19 -14.18 18.23
C THR A 260 -5.25 -14.31 19.41
N GLY A 261 -3.96 -14.13 19.20
CA GLY A 261 -2.97 -14.20 20.28
C GLY A 261 -1.62 -13.70 19.82
N TRP A 262 -0.79 -13.30 20.78
CA TRP A 262 0.57 -12.87 20.52
C TRP A 262 1.46 -13.13 21.73
N SER A 263 2.76 -13.23 21.49
CA SER A 263 3.79 -13.23 22.53
C SER A 263 5.06 -12.54 22.01
N ILE A 264 5.95 -12.18 22.93
CA ILE A 264 7.33 -11.82 22.61
C ILE A 264 8.20 -12.84 23.32
N ASP A 265 8.98 -13.59 22.56
CA ASP A 265 9.85 -14.65 23.09
C ASP A 265 11.13 -14.09 23.73
N GLU A 266 11.95 -15.00 24.26
CA GLU A 266 13.25 -14.69 24.88
C GLU A 266 14.26 -14.01 23.92
N ASN A 267 14.07 -14.16 22.61
CA ASN A 267 14.90 -13.57 21.56
C ASN A 267 14.38 -12.19 21.09
N ASP A 268 13.39 -11.62 21.79
CA ASP A 268 12.70 -10.38 21.44
C ASP A 268 11.99 -10.45 20.08
N CYS A 269 11.56 -11.65 19.69
CA CYS A 269 10.76 -11.90 18.50
C CYS A 269 9.28 -11.94 18.85
N VAL A 270 8.49 -11.18 18.11
CA VAL A 270 7.04 -11.16 18.18
C VAL A 270 6.51 -12.35 17.40
N VAL A 271 5.73 -13.18 18.07
CA VAL A 271 5.02 -14.32 17.48
C VAL A 271 3.52 -14.03 17.57
N VAL A 272 2.79 -14.25 16.46
CA VAL A 272 1.34 -14.05 16.42
C VAL A 272 0.63 -15.34 16.06
N THR A 273 -0.51 -15.56 16.70
CA THR A 273 -1.47 -16.61 16.34
C THR A 273 -2.63 -15.95 15.60
N ARG A 274 -3.02 -16.55 14.48
CA ARG A 274 -4.06 -16.02 13.60
C ARG A 274 -5.08 -17.10 13.27
N ARG A 275 -6.37 -16.74 13.21
CA ARG A 275 -7.39 -17.59 12.60
C ARG A 275 -7.04 -17.83 11.13
N PRO A 276 -6.89 -19.09 10.69
CA PRO A 276 -6.53 -19.37 9.31
C PRO A 276 -7.67 -18.93 8.38
N SER A 277 -7.33 -18.12 7.38
CA SER A 277 -8.26 -17.80 6.28
C SER A 277 -8.55 -19.05 5.44
N ASN A 278 -9.64 -19.04 4.67
CA ASN A 278 -9.97 -20.14 3.76
C ASN A 278 -8.84 -20.43 2.76
N SER A 279 -8.14 -19.40 2.27
CA SER A 279 -6.97 -19.57 1.38
C SER A 279 -5.77 -20.21 2.09
N GLN A 280 -5.59 -19.93 3.38
CA GLN A 280 -4.52 -20.53 4.19
C GLN A 280 -4.83 -21.99 4.54
N ARG A 281 -6.09 -22.34 4.85
CA ARG A 281 -6.49 -23.75 5.07
C ARG A 281 -6.11 -24.62 3.88
N ASN A 282 -6.43 -24.17 2.66
CA ASN A 282 -6.08 -24.88 1.42
C ASN A 282 -4.56 -25.00 1.18
N HIS A 283 -3.73 -24.12 1.74
CA HIS A 283 -2.26 -24.19 1.62
C HIS A 283 -1.64 -25.06 2.72
N LEU A 284 -2.20 -25.04 3.93
CA LEU A 284 -1.79 -25.88 5.06
C LEU A 284 -2.17 -27.35 4.83
N GLU A 285 -3.29 -27.63 4.16
CA GLU A 285 -3.72 -28.99 3.77
C GLU A 285 -2.92 -29.58 2.58
N LYS A 286 -2.13 -28.76 1.88
CA LYS A 286 -1.28 -29.19 0.74
C LYS A 286 0.18 -29.45 1.13
N ARG A 287 0.49 -29.45 2.43
CA ARG A 287 1.79 -29.82 3.00
C ARG A 287 1.66 -31.07 3.84
#